data_AF-A0AAP5LV86-F1
#
_entry.id   AF-A0AAP5LV86-F1
#
_cell.length_a   1.000
_cell.length_b   1.000
_cell.length_c   1.000
_cell.angle_alpha   90.00
_cell.angle_beta   90.00
_cell.angle_gamma   90.00
#
_symmetry.space_group_name_H-M   'P 1'
#
loop_
_entity.id
_entity.type
_entity.pdbx_description
1 polymer ?
#
loop_
_entity_poly.entity_id
_entity_poly.type
_entity_poly.pdbx_seq_one_letter_code
_entity_poly.pdbx_strand_id
1 'polypeptide(L)' 'MIDESHQHQGHGGWREGGETHFRVNIVSEAFSGKSRLERHRLVNTALAQELADRVHALAIAAKAPGEA' A
#
# COMPACT_ATOMS: atom_id res chain seq x y z
N MET A 1 4.47 -7.18 4.64
CA MET A 1 4.01 -6.87 3.27
C MET A 1 3.67 -8.18 2.58
N ILE A 2 2.59 -8.23 1.80
CA ILE A 2 2.15 -9.41 1.08
C ILE A 2 1.94 -9.02 -0.39
N ASP A 3 2.53 -9.76 -1.33
CA ASP A 3 2.26 -9.62 -2.76
C ASP A 3 1.00 -10.44 -3.11
N GLU A 4 -0.04 -9.75 -3.58
CA GLU A 4 -1.33 -10.32 -3.97
C GLU A 4 -1.50 -10.33 -5.50
N SER A 5 -0.46 -10.06 -6.28
CA SER A 5 -0.52 -9.94 -7.75
C SER A 5 -1.19 -11.13 -8.42
N HIS A 6 -0.88 -12.37 -8.00
CA HIS A 6 -1.48 -13.57 -8.57
C HIS A 6 -3.01 -13.62 -8.43
N GLN A 7 -3.57 -12.99 -7.39
CA GLN A 7 -5.02 -12.93 -7.17
C GLN A 7 -5.73 -11.98 -8.16
N HIS A 8 -4.97 -11.15 -8.86
CA HIS A 8 -5.46 -10.17 -9.82
C HIS A 8 -5.11 -10.55 -11.27
N GLN A 9 -4.73 -11.81 -11.53
CA GLN A 9 -4.45 -12.29 -12.88
C GLN A 9 -5.63 -12.00 -13.83
N GLY A 10 -5.33 -11.36 -14.97
CA GLY A 10 -6.33 -10.97 -15.97
C GLY A 10 -7.01 -9.61 -15.74
N HIS A 11 -6.73 -8.92 -14.63
CA HIS A 11 -7.15 -7.53 -14.42
C HIS A 11 -6.20 -6.56 -15.16
N GLY A 12 -6.71 -5.41 -15.64
CA GLY A 12 -5.93 -4.48 -16.48
C GLY A 12 -4.66 -3.90 -15.82
N GLY A 13 -4.57 -3.97 -14.49
CA GLY A 13 -3.41 -3.56 -13.71
C GLY A 13 -2.38 -4.66 -13.41
N TRP A 14 -2.67 -5.90 -13.79
CA TRP A 14 -1.79 -7.03 -13.55
C TRP A 14 -0.75 -7.17 -14.66
N ARG A 15 0.46 -7.59 -14.28
CA ARG A 15 1.58 -7.86 -15.20
C ARG A 15 2.24 -9.18 -14.82
N GLU A 16 2.72 -9.89 -15.83
CA GLU A 16 3.51 -11.10 -15.63
C GLU A 16 4.78 -10.78 -14.83
N GLY A 17 5.17 -11.67 -13.91
CA GLY A 17 6.30 -11.45 -13.00
C GLY A 17 5.96 -10.84 -11.63
N GLY A 18 4.68 -10.59 -11.33
CA GLY A 18 4.23 -10.17 -9.99
C GLY A 18 4.53 -8.71 -9.66
N GLU A 19 4.53 -8.38 -8.37
CA GLU A 19 4.87 -7.04 -7.84
C GLU A 19 3.98 -5.89 -8.35
N THR A 20 2.71 -6.18 -8.65
CA THR A 20 1.72 -5.21 -9.10
C THR A 20 0.69 -4.85 -8.04
N HIS A 21 0.30 -5.79 -7.19
CA HIS A 21 -0.70 -5.57 -6.15
C HIS A 21 -0.14 -5.99 -4.80
N PHE A 22 -0.12 -5.08 -3.83
CA PHE A 22 0.42 -5.36 -2.51
C PHE A 22 -0.54 -5.01 -1.40
N ARG A 23 -0.49 -5.78 -0.32
CA ARG A 23 -1.05 -5.42 0.97
C ARG A 23 0.04 -5.04 1.95
N VAL A 24 -0.08 -3.85 2.53
CA VAL A 24 0.86 -3.30 3.51
C VAL A 24 0.15 -2.98 4.81
N ASN A 25 0.66 -3.55 5.90
CA ASN A 25 0.27 -3.23 7.26
C ASN A 25 1.43 -2.49 7.91
N ILE A 26 1.21 -1.25 8.32
CA ILE A 26 2.26 -0.35 8.82
C ILE A 26 1.83 0.18 10.18
N VAL A 27 2.69 0.00 11.18
CA VAL A 27 2.55 0.61 12.51
C VAL A 27 3.64 1.65 12.68
N SER A 28 3.27 2.90 12.96
CA SER A 28 4.24 4.01 13.10
C SER A 28 3.67 5.17 13.90
N GLU A 29 4.50 5.77 14.76
CA GLU A 29 4.17 6.99 15.50
C GLU A 29 3.80 8.16 14.57
N ALA A 30 4.31 8.16 13.34
CA ALA A 30 3.98 9.17 12.33
C ALA A 30 2.48 9.21 11.97
N PHE A 31 1.70 8.20 12.36
CA PHE A 31 0.26 8.14 12.13
C PHE A 31 -0.58 8.67 13.31
N SER A 32 0.04 8.97 14.45
CA SER A 32 -0.66 9.49 15.63
C SER A 32 -1.39 10.80 15.32
N GLY A 33 -2.66 10.88 15.72
CA GLY A 33 -3.54 12.04 15.48
C GLY A 33 -3.95 12.26 14.01
N LYS A 34 -3.54 11.41 13.07
CA LYS A 34 -3.91 11.54 11.64
C LYS A 34 -5.14 10.72 11.30
N SER A 35 -6.01 11.28 10.47
CA SER A 35 -7.13 10.55 9.85
C SER A 35 -6.63 9.45 8.92
N ARG A 36 -7.50 8.48 8.63
CA ARG A 36 -7.19 7.41 7.65
C ARG A 36 -6.71 7.96 6.31
N LEU A 37 -7.34 9.01 5.78
CA LEU A 37 -6.95 9.61 4.51
C LEU A 37 -5.54 10.22 4.56
N GLU A 38 -5.20 10.93 5.64
CA GLU A 38 -3.87 11.51 5.82
C GLU A 38 -2.78 10.44 5.92
N ARG A 39 -3.06 9.34 6.62
CA ARG A 39 -2.14 8.19 6.70
C ARG A 39 -1.91 7.57 5.32
N HIS A 40 -2.98 7.36 4.56
CA HIS A 40 -2.87 6.84 3.19
C HIS A 40 -2.10 7.79 2.28
N ARG A 41 -2.31 9.11 2.40
CA ARG A 41 -1.53 10.11 1.66
C ARG A 41 -0.05 10.03 2.00
N LEU A 42 0.32 9.92 3.27
CA LEU A 42 1.72 9.75 3.68
C LEU A 42 2.36 8.51 3.06
N VAL A 43 1.66 7.38 3.09
CA VAL A 43 2.14 6.13 2.50
C VAL A 43 2.28 6.27 0.98
N ASN A 44 1.29 6.82 0.30
CA ASN A 44 1.35 7.03 -1.15
C ASN A 44 2.45 8.01 -1.55
N THR A 45 2.70 9.06 -0.76
CA THR A 45 3.81 10.00 -1.00
C THR A 45 5.15 9.31 -0.82
N ALA A 46 5.30 8.48 0.22
CA ALA A 46 6.53 7.73 0.46
C ALA A 46 6.83 6.70 -0.64
N LEU A 47 5.78 6.17 -1.30
CA LEU A 47 5.87 5.15 -2.35
C LEU A 47 5.53 5.68 -3.75
N ALA A 48 5.64 7.00 -3.95
CA ALA A 48 5.18 7.64 -5.18
C ALA A 48 5.94 7.14 -6.42
N GLN A 49 7.23 6.85 -6.28
CA GLN A 49 8.07 6.39 -7.39
C GLN A 49 7.69 4.96 -7.80
N GLU A 50 7.45 4.09 -6.84
CA GLU A 50 7.07 2.70 -7.03
C GLU A 50 5.68 2.58 -7.64
N LEU A 51 4.74 3.42 -7.20
CA LEU A 51 3.39 3.55 -7.77
C LEU A 51 3.39 4.12 -9.19
N ALA A 52 4.37 4.95 -9.54
CA ALA A 52 4.49 5.51 -10.88
C ALA A 52 5.08 4.48 -11.88
N ASP A 53 5.89 3.55 -11.40
CA ASP A 53 6.63 2.61 -12.25
C ASP A 53 5.95 1.24 -12.36
N ARG A 54 5.97 0.47 -11.26
CA ARG A 54 5.68 -0.97 -11.30
C ARG A 54 4.47 -1.38 -10.47
N VAL A 55 4.22 -0.72 -9.34
CA VAL A 55 3.12 -1.07 -8.44
C VAL A 55 1.82 -0.48 -8.98
N HIS A 56 0.84 -1.33 -9.26
CA HIS A 56 -0.48 -0.90 -9.70
C HIS A 56 -1.37 -0.47 -8.52
N ALA A 57 -1.38 -1.23 -7.43
CA ALA A 57 -2.27 -0.97 -6.30
C ALA A 57 -1.67 -1.37 -4.95
N LEU A 58 -2.04 -0.58 -3.92
CA LEU A 58 -1.70 -0.84 -2.51
C LEU A 58 -2.98 -0.92 -1.67
N ALA A 59 -3.19 -2.06 -1.02
CA ALA A 59 -4.11 -2.20 0.09
C ALA A 59 -3.38 -1.80 1.39
N ILE A 60 -3.70 -0.61 1.92
CA ILE A 60 -3.00 0.00 3.05
C ILE A 60 -3.81 -0.17 4.34
N ALA A 61 -3.20 -0.73 5.38
CA ALA A 61 -3.61 -0.58 6.77
C ALA A 61 -2.51 0.15 7.54
N ALA A 62 -2.79 1.37 7.99
CA ALA A 62 -1.84 2.24 8.67
C ALA A 62 -2.34 2.64 10.07
N LYS A 63 -1.60 2.28 11.12
CA LYS A 63 -1.99 2.44 12.53
C LYS A 63 -0.89 3.10 13.36
N ALA A 64 -1.26 3.98 14.28
CA ALA A 64 -0.34 4.41 15.32
C ALA A 64 -0.13 3.27 16.33
N PRO A 65 1.01 3.24 17.05
CA PRO A 65 1.20 2.30 18.15
C PRO A 65 0.05 2.40 19.16
N GLY A 66 -0.49 1.25 19.57
CA GLY A 66 -1.61 1.18 20.51
C GLY A 66 -3.01 1.26 19.87
N GLU A 67 -3.12 1.50 18.56
CA GLU A 67 -4.40 1.38 17.85
C GLU A 67 -4.63 -0.09 17.41
N ALA A 68 -5.77 -0.66 17.80
CA ALA A 68 -6.14 -2.05 17.52
C ALA A 68 -6.56 -2.29 16.08
#